data_AF-A0A7N9D2P8-F1
#
_entry.id   AF-A0A7N9D2P8-F1
#
_cell.length_a   1.000
_cell.length_b   1.000
_cell.length_c   1.000
_cell.angle_alpha   90.00
_cell.angle_beta   90.00
_cell.angle_gamma   90.00
#
_symmetry.space_group_name_H-M   'P 1'
#
loop_
_entity.id
_entity.type
_entity.pdbx_description
1 polymer ?
#
loop_
_entity_poly.entity_id
_entity_poly.type
_entity_poly.pdbx_seq_one_letter_code
_entity_poly.pdbx_strand_id
1 'polypeptide(L)'
;SFFGGPNPSKKAVLSITTGGSGSMYSLQGIHGDMNVILWPIQSGILHFCGFQVLEPQLTYSIGHTPADARIQILEGWKKRLENIWDETPLYFAPSSLFDLNFQAGFLMKQEVQDEEKNKKFGLSVGHHLGKSIPTDNQIKARK
;
A
#
# COMPACT_ATOMS: atom_id res chain seq x y z
N SER A 1 -19.41 -1.28 -13.54
CA SER A 1 -19.37 -1.85 -12.18
C SER A 1 -18.68 -0.85 -11.27
N PHE A 2 -19.18 -0.62 -10.05
CA PHE A 2 -18.65 0.40 -9.11
C PHE A 2 -17.20 0.12 -8.64
N PHE A 3 -16.72 -1.12 -8.77
CA PHE A 3 -15.48 -1.59 -8.16
C PHE A 3 -14.31 -1.76 -9.14
N GLY A 4 -14.46 -1.29 -10.39
CA GLY A 4 -13.36 -1.27 -11.37
C GLY A 4 -12.63 0.07 -11.49
N GLY A 5 -13.21 1.15 -10.94
CA GLY A 5 -12.74 2.53 -11.10
C GLY A 5 -12.68 3.00 -12.57
N PRO A 6 -12.57 4.31 -12.83
CA PRO A 6 -12.37 4.82 -14.19
C PRO A 6 -10.95 4.61 -14.75
N ASN A 7 -9.98 4.23 -13.91
CA ASN A 7 -8.55 4.21 -14.27
C ASN A 7 -7.83 2.85 -14.14
N PRO A 8 -8.42 1.69 -14.53
CA PRO A 8 -7.82 0.36 -14.31
C PRO A 8 -6.49 0.13 -15.06
N SER A 9 -6.19 0.94 -16.08
CA SER A 9 -4.94 0.88 -16.86
C SER A 9 -3.87 1.88 -16.41
N LYS A 10 -4.14 2.70 -15.38
CA LYS A 10 -3.18 3.71 -14.91
C LYS A 10 -2.49 3.24 -13.63
N LYS A 11 -1.19 3.50 -13.56
CA LYS A 11 -0.37 3.33 -12.36
C LYS A 11 -0.23 4.65 -11.60
N ALA A 12 -0.24 4.59 -10.28
CA ALA A 12 0.00 5.73 -9.41
C ALA A 12 1.11 5.39 -8.40
N VAL A 13 1.93 6.38 -8.06
CA VAL A 13 2.99 6.25 -7.06
C VAL A 13 2.99 7.47 -6.15
N LEU A 14 3.18 7.26 -4.85
CA LEU A 14 3.37 8.34 -3.88
C LEU A 14 4.87 8.53 -3.67
N SER A 15 5.36 9.76 -3.81
CA SER A 15 6.74 10.13 -3.44
C SER A 15 6.70 11.09 -2.27
N ILE A 16 7.12 10.63 -1.09
CA ILE A 16 6.89 11.29 0.19
C ILE A 16 8.23 11.55 0.89
N THR A 17 8.40 12.77 1.37
CA THR A 17 9.50 13.14 2.27
C THR A 17 8.97 13.41 3.67
N THR A 18 9.69 12.98 4.71
CA THR A 18 9.31 13.24 6.11
C THR A 18 10.40 13.98 6.88
N GLY A 19 10.00 14.64 7.97
CA GLY A 19 10.93 15.17 8.97
C GLY A 19 11.43 14.07 9.92
N GLY A 20 10.55 13.18 10.38
CA GLY A 20 10.91 12.06 11.25
C GLY A 20 11.75 11.00 10.54
N SER A 21 12.60 10.30 11.31
CA SER A 21 13.41 9.18 10.79
C SER A 21 12.53 7.96 10.50
N GLY A 22 13.03 7.04 9.66
CA GLY A 22 12.31 5.80 9.35
C GLY A 22 12.03 4.95 10.59
N SER A 23 12.90 4.98 11.61
CA SER A 23 12.69 4.25 12.86
C SER A 23 11.47 4.74 13.65
N MET A 24 11.12 6.03 13.56
CA MET A 24 9.91 6.58 14.20
C MET A 24 8.62 6.01 13.59
N TYR A 25 8.67 5.57 12.33
CA TYR A 25 7.54 4.97 11.61
C TYR A 25 7.64 3.43 11.47
N SER A 26 8.55 2.81 12.22
CA SER A 26 8.63 1.36 12.34
C SER A 26 7.51 0.81 13.23
N LEU A 27 7.37 -0.51 13.29
CA LEU A 27 6.41 -1.17 14.20
C LEU A 27 6.62 -0.83 15.68
N GLN A 28 7.85 -0.46 16.08
CA GLN A 28 8.21 -0.07 17.44
C GLN A 28 8.38 1.45 17.59
N GLY A 29 8.17 2.20 16.51
CA GLY A 29 8.37 3.64 16.47
C GLY A 29 7.22 4.41 17.13
N ILE A 30 7.52 5.62 17.60
CA ILE A 30 6.55 6.47 18.30
C ILE A 30 5.35 6.89 17.42
N HIS A 31 5.51 6.89 16.10
CA HIS A 31 4.43 7.18 15.15
C HIS A 31 3.70 5.93 14.66
N GLY A 32 4.15 4.75 15.09
CA GLY A 32 3.59 3.47 14.67
C GLY A 32 3.92 3.11 13.22
N ASP A 33 3.30 2.04 12.75
CA ASP A 33 3.55 1.44 11.45
C ASP A 33 3.17 2.37 10.28
N MET A 34 4.15 2.73 9.45
CA MET A 34 3.94 3.50 8.21
C MET A 34 2.89 2.88 7.29
N ASN A 35 2.73 1.55 7.27
CA ASN A 35 1.73 0.90 6.44
C ASN A 35 0.29 1.36 6.78
N VAL A 36 0.03 1.63 8.06
CA VAL A 36 -1.28 2.12 8.54
C VAL A 36 -1.52 3.56 8.10
N ILE A 37 -0.48 4.40 8.15
CA ILE A 37 -0.54 5.81 7.72
C ILE A 37 -0.84 5.92 6.23
N LEU A 38 -0.24 5.06 5.41
CA LEU A 38 -0.39 5.10 3.95
C LEU A 38 -1.75 4.57 3.46
N TRP A 39 -2.37 3.67 4.21
CA TRP A 39 -3.57 2.93 3.78
C TRP A 39 -4.73 3.83 3.32
N PRO A 40 -5.15 4.88 4.06
CA PRO A 40 -6.29 5.71 3.63
C PRO A 40 -6.05 6.41 2.29
N ILE A 41 -4.81 6.76 1.96
CA ILE A 41 -4.46 7.44 0.71
C ILE A 41 -4.37 6.42 -0.43
N GLN A 42 -3.57 5.37 -0.24
CA GLN A 42 -3.32 4.38 -1.28
C GLN A 42 -4.59 3.56 -1.58
N SER A 43 -5.29 3.08 -0.56
CA SER A 43 -6.52 2.28 -0.72
C SER A 43 -7.75 3.17 -0.95
N GLY A 44 -7.98 4.11 -0.03
CA GLY A 44 -9.22 4.90 0.01
C GLY A 44 -9.36 5.95 -1.09
N ILE A 45 -8.24 6.42 -1.67
CA ILE A 45 -8.25 7.44 -2.73
C ILE A 45 -7.79 6.85 -4.06
N LEU A 46 -6.56 6.33 -4.12
CA LEU A 46 -5.97 5.91 -5.40
C LEU A 46 -6.58 4.59 -5.90
N HIS A 47 -6.54 3.54 -5.08
CA HIS A 47 -7.04 2.22 -5.48
C HIS A 47 -8.56 2.22 -5.67
N PHE A 48 -9.30 2.97 -4.83
CA PHE A 48 -10.73 3.18 -5.02
C PHE A 48 -11.08 3.75 -6.42
N CYS A 49 -10.25 4.65 -6.94
CA CYS A 49 -10.37 5.20 -8.30
C CYS A 49 -9.87 4.24 -9.40
N GLY A 50 -9.48 3.01 -9.06
CA GLY A 50 -9.03 1.97 -9.99
C GLY A 50 -7.53 2.02 -10.31
N PHE A 51 -6.73 2.87 -9.66
CA PHE A 51 -5.29 2.89 -9.92
C PHE A 51 -4.60 1.61 -9.43
N GLN A 52 -3.64 1.15 -10.22
CA GLN A 52 -2.60 0.23 -9.76
C GLN A 52 -1.58 1.04 -8.95
N VAL A 53 -1.56 0.85 -7.63
CA VAL A 53 -0.67 1.63 -6.76
C VAL A 53 0.69 0.94 -6.65
N LEU A 54 1.77 1.63 -7.03
CA LEU A 54 3.13 1.13 -6.94
C LEU A 54 3.72 1.35 -5.54
N GLU A 55 4.87 0.71 -5.25
CA GLU A 55 5.60 0.95 -4.00
C GLU A 55 5.86 2.45 -3.79
N PRO A 56 5.55 3.03 -2.62
CA PRO A 56 5.81 4.44 -2.38
C PRO A 56 7.32 4.72 -2.34
N GLN A 57 7.73 5.86 -2.91
CA GLN A 57 9.07 6.39 -2.73
C GLN A 57 9.12 7.14 -1.39
N LEU A 58 9.58 6.47 -0.33
CA LEU A 58 9.65 7.04 1.02
C LEU A 58 11.07 7.54 1.31
N THR A 59 11.20 8.84 1.56
CA THR A 59 12.48 9.49 1.89
C THR A 59 12.41 10.11 3.28
N TYR A 60 12.94 9.39 4.27
CA TYR A 60 12.85 9.78 5.67
C TYR A 60 13.89 10.81 6.08
N SER A 61 13.55 11.65 7.07
CA SER A 61 14.45 12.60 7.73
C SER A 61 15.28 13.46 6.75
N ILE A 62 14.63 13.97 5.71
CA ILE A 62 15.33 14.65 4.61
C ILE A 62 16.09 15.91 5.08
N GLY A 63 15.55 16.60 6.10
CA GLY A 63 16.19 17.75 6.75
C GLY A 63 17.48 17.43 7.51
N HIS A 64 17.69 16.15 7.85
CA HIS A 64 18.90 15.66 8.53
C HIS A 64 19.82 14.87 7.59
N THR A 65 19.47 14.76 6.31
CA THR A 65 20.24 14.00 5.32
C THR A 65 21.36 14.87 4.74
N PRO A 66 22.63 14.42 4.76
CA PRO A 66 23.76 15.14 4.14
C PRO A 66 23.57 15.46 2.66
N ALA A 67 24.24 16.50 2.16
CA ALA A 67 24.02 17.02 0.80
C ALA A 67 24.35 16.00 -0.30
N ASP A 68 25.44 15.27 -0.16
CA ASP A 68 25.86 14.17 -1.03
C ASP A 68 24.82 13.04 -1.02
N ALA A 69 24.32 12.64 0.15
CA ALA A 69 23.27 11.63 0.26
C ALA A 69 21.95 12.07 -0.39
N ARG A 70 21.58 13.36 -0.33
CA ARG A 70 20.41 13.89 -1.05
C ARG A 70 20.56 13.79 -2.57
N ILE A 71 21.76 14.01 -3.10
CA ILE A 71 22.05 13.80 -4.53
C ILE A 71 21.84 12.32 -4.89
N GLN A 72 22.32 11.39 -4.06
CA GLN A 72 22.11 9.95 -4.30
C GLN A 72 20.63 9.55 -4.25
N ILE A 73 19.82 10.17 -3.38
CA ILE A 73 18.37 9.95 -3.35
C ILE A 73 17.72 10.40 -4.67
N LEU A 74 18.11 11.56 -5.19
CA LEU A 74 17.60 12.06 -6.48
C LEU A 74 17.99 11.14 -7.64
N GLU A 75 19.24 10.70 -7.70
CA GLU A 75 19.71 9.77 -8.73
C GLU A 75 19.06 8.39 -8.62
N GLY A 76 18.88 7.88 -7.41
CA GLY A 76 18.15 6.64 -7.16
C GLY A 76 16.69 6.71 -7.61
N TRP A 77 16.04 7.86 -7.38
CA TRP A 77 14.66 8.08 -7.83
C TRP A 77 14.57 8.14 -9.37
N LYS A 78 15.47 8.88 -10.03
CA LYS A 78 15.56 8.89 -11.50
C LYS A 78 15.74 7.49 -12.06
N LYS A 79 16.67 6.71 -11.49
CA LYS A 79 16.95 5.34 -11.91
C LYS A 79 15.73 4.43 -11.77
N ARG A 80 14.97 4.56 -10.70
CA ARG A 80 13.71 3.81 -10.53
C ARG A 80 12.71 4.16 -11.63
N LEU A 81 12.57 5.46 -11.93
CA LEU A 81 11.64 5.94 -12.97
C LEU A 81 11.94 5.40 -14.37
N GLU A 82 13.17 4.94 -14.66
CA GLU A 82 13.52 4.33 -15.94
C GLU A 82 12.70 3.06 -16.25
N ASN A 83 12.34 2.27 -15.21
CA ASN A 83 11.62 1.00 -15.38
C ASN A 83 10.36 0.93 -14.49
N ILE A 84 9.88 2.06 -13.97
CA ILE A 84 8.77 2.11 -13.01
C ILE A 84 7.47 1.51 -13.57
N TRP A 85 7.28 1.58 -14.89
CA TRP A 85 6.09 1.04 -15.52
C TRP A 85 6.04 -0.50 -15.50
N ASP A 86 7.17 -1.17 -15.34
CA ASP A 86 7.23 -2.63 -15.31
C ASP A 86 7.17 -3.19 -13.87
N GLU A 87 7.18 -2.31 -12.87
CA GLU A 87 7.06 -2.71 -11.47
C GLU A 87 5.71 -3.38 -11.16
N THR A 88 5.77 -4.42 -10.35
CA THR A 88 4.60 -5.05 -9.73
C THR A 88 3.93 -4.09 -8.75
N PRO A 89 2.61 -3.86 -8.84
CA PRO A 89 1.91 -2.99 -7.89
C PRO A 89 1.75 -3.64 -6.50
N LEU A 90 1.42 -2.82 -5.51
CA LEU A 90 1.02 -3.24 -4.17
C LEU A 90 -0.25 -4.10 -4.24
N TYR A 91 -0.38 -5.00 -3.25
CA TYR A 91 -1.54 -5.86 -3.14
C TYR A 91 -2.71 -5.18 -2.40
N PHE A 92 -3.90 -5.32 -2.98
CA PHE A 92 -5.17 -5.01 -2.35
C PHE A 92 -6.09 -6.22 -2.53
N ALA A 93 -7.03 -6.44 -1.59
CA ALA A 93 -8.01 -7.51 -1.71
C ALA A 93 -8.88 -7.26 -2.95
N PRO A 94 -8.90 -8.17 -3.95
CA PRO A 94 -9.69 -7.97 -5.15
C PRO A 94 -11.18 -7.86 -4.83
N SER A 95 -11.90 -7.01 -5.56
CA SER A 95 -13.34 -6.83 -5.36
C SER A 95 -14.14 -8.12 -5.59
N SER A 96 -13.59 -9.08 -6.35
CA SER A 96 -14.19 -10.40 -6.58
C SER A 96 -14.33 -11.26 -5.32
N LEU A 97 -13.61 -10.91 -4.24
CA LEU A 97 -13.71 -11.55 -2.93
C LEU A 97 -14.93 -11.11 -2.12
N PHE A 98 -15.68 -10.11 -2.59
CA PHE A 98 -16.78 -9.49 -1.87
C PHE A 98 -18.10 -9.64 -2.62
N ASP A 99 -19.21 -9.66 -1.88
CA ASP A 99 -20.55 -9.59 -2.43
C ASP A 99 -20.96 -8.14 -2.65
N LEU A 100 -20.80 -7.66 -3.89
CA LEU A 100 -20.89 -6.25 -4.25
C LEU A 100 -22.33 -5.73 -4.44
N ASN A 101 -23.20 -6.02 -3.48
CA ASN A 101 -24.60 -5.58 -3.47
C ASN A 101 -25.07 -5.14 -2.07
N PHE A 102 -26.12 -4.32 -2.02
CA PHE A 102 -26.63 -3.75 -0.77
C PHE A 102 -27.24 -4.81 0.16
N GLN A 103 -27.85 -5.86 -0.38
CA GLN A 103 -28.48 -6.93 0.40
C GLN A 103 -27.44 -7.69 1.23
N ALA A 104 -26.26 -7.94 0.65
CA ALA A 104 -25.13 -8.57 1.32
C ALA A 104 -24.24 -7.58 2.11
N GLY A 105 -24.54 -6.28 2.07
CA GLY A 105 -23.81 -5.26 2.81
C GLY A 105 -22.37 -5.04 2.37
N PHE A 106 -22.01 -5.40 1.12
CA PHE A 106 -20.63 -5.30 0.61
C PHE A 106 -19.59 -6.11 1.42
N LEU A 107 -20.03 -7.18 2.08
CA LEU A 107 -19.17 -8.03 2.89
C LEU A 107 -18.36 -9.01 2.04
N MET A 108 -17.29 -9.53 2.63
CA MET A 108 -16.49 -10.61 2.03
C MET A 108 -17.35 -11.87 1.90
N LYS A 109 -17.24 -12.59 0.79
CA LYS A 109 -18.02 -13.81 0.53
C LYS A 109 -17.76 -14.87 1.59
N GLN A 110 -18.78 -15.66 1.93
CA GLN A 110 -18.71 -16.64 3.01
C GLN A 110 -17.63 -17.71 2.75
N GLU A 111 -17.52 -18.21 1.53
CA GLU A 111 -16.51 -19.18 1.13
C GLU A 111 -15.08 -18.63 1.28
N VAL A 112 -14.88 -17.35 0.95
CA VAL A 112 -13.58 -16.68 1.13
C VAL A 112 -13.27 -16.51 2.62
N GLN A 113 -14.26 -16.12 3.42
CA GLN A 113 -14.08 -16.04 4.88
C GLN A 113 -13.67 -17.40 5.47
N ASP A 114 -14.31 -18.49 5.04
CA ASP A 114 -14.02 -19.84 5.50
C ASP A 114 -12.59 -20.30 5.13
N GLU A 115 -12.14 -20.01 3.91
CA GLU A 115 -10.76 -20.26 3.47
C GLU A 115 -9.73 -19.43 4.25
N GLU A 116 -10.07 -18.18 4.59
CA GLU A 116 -9.17 -17.28 5.29
C GLU A 116 -9.04 -17.65 6.78
N LYS A 117 -10.04 -18.27 7.42
CA LYS A 117 -10.07 -18.55 8.88
C LYS A 117 -8.77 -19.14 9.43
N ASN A 118 -8.17 -20.09 8.71
CA ASN A 118 -6.98 -20.81 9.17
C ASN A 118 -5.65 -20.12 8.79
N LYS A 119 -5.70 -18.99 8.08
CA LYS A 119 -4.49 -18.23 7.71
C LYS A 119 -4.03 -17.35 8.87
N LYS A 120 -2.71 -17.32 9.07
CA LYS A 120 -2.05 -16.54 10.12
C LYS A 120 -2.17 -15.02 9.92
N PHE A 121 -2.14 -14.58 8.66
CA PHE A 121 -2.17 -13.17 8.30
C PHE A 121 -3.52 -12.82 7.67
N GLY A 122 -3.92 -11.56 7.83
CA GLY A 122 -5.00 -10.99 7.03
C GLY A 122 -4.57 -10.75 5.58
N LEU A 123 -5.44 -10.16 4.77
CA LEU A 123 -5.18 -9.93 3.36
C LEU A 123 -4.34 -8.66 3.10
N SER A 124 -4.58 -7.61 3.89
CA SER A 124 -3.96 -6.29 3.75
C SER A 124 -4.10 -5.50 5.06
N VAL A 125 -3.63 -4.25 5.10
CA VAL A 125 -3.78 -3.36 6.28
C VAL A 125 -5.25 -3.17 6.65
N GLY A 126 -6.10 -2.74 5.73
CA GLY A 126 -7.54 -2.54 6.04
C GLY A 126 -8.37 -3.82 6.05
N HIS A 127 -7.88 -4.90 5.42
CA HIS A 127 -8.49 -6.23 5.49
C HIS A 127 -7.64 -7.18 6.34
N HIS A 128 -7.30 -6.74 7.56
CA HIS A 128 -6.48 -7.54 8.48
C HIS A 128 -7.29 -8.65 9.16
N LEU A 129 -8.63 -8.58 9.15
CA LEU A 129 -9.54 -9.62 9.65
C LEU A 129 -9.32 -10.00 11.13
N GLY A 130 -8.86 -9.05 11.95
CA GLY A 130 -8.48 -9.30 13.35
C GLY A 130 -7.18 -10.09 13.52
N LYS A 131 -6.46 -10.38 12.44
CA LYS A 131 -5.20 -11.15 12.41
C LYS A 131 -3.99 -10.22 12.25
N SER A 132 -2.80 -10.81 12.20
CA SER A 132 -1.57 -10.08 11.86
C SER A 132 -1.64 -9.48 10.45
N ILE A 133 -1.21 -8.23 10.30
CA ILE A 133 -1.09 -7.58 8.99
C ILE A 133 0.11 -8.22 8.24
N PRO A 134 -0.01 -8.52 6.94
CA PRO A 134 1.14 -8.91 6.12
C PRO A 134 2.22 -7.83 6.15
N THR A 135 3.46 -8.22 6.38
CA THR A 135 4.61 -7.30 6.46
C THR A 135 4.67 -6.40 5.23
N ASP A 136 4.81 -5.10 5.47
CA ASP A 136 5.00 -4.07 4.45
C ASP A 136 3.94 -4.05 3.32
N ASN A 137 2.71 -4.47 3.60
CA ASN A 137 1.63 -4.54 2.61
C ASN A 137 1.38 -3.24 1.81
N GLN A 138 1.70 -2.07 2.36
CA GLN A 138 1.54 -0.75 1.72
C GLN A 138 2.86 -0.09 1.31
N ILE A 139 3.98 -0.80 1.51
CA ILE A 139 5.33 -0.31 1.22
C ILE A 139 6.03 -1.20 0.18
N LYS A 140 5.78 -2.51 0.19
CA LYS A 140 6.41 -3.50 -0.68
C LYS A 140 5.40 -4.34 -1.46
N ALA A 141 5.68 -4.53 -2.74
CA ALA A 141 4.96 -5.48 -3.58
C ALA A 141 5.29 -6.90 -3.15
N ARG A 142 4.36 -7.83 -3.42
CA ARG A 142 4.61 -9.27 -3.19
C ARG A 142 5.69 -9.74 -4.16
N LYS A 143 6.64 -10.53 -3.65
CA LYS A 143 7.62 -11.26 -4.48
C LYS A 143 6.98 -12.46 -5.15
#